data_AF-A0A7S0ET10-F1
#
_entry.id   AF-A0A7S0ET10-F1
#
_cell.length_a   1.000
_cell.length_b   1.000
_cell.length_c   1.000
_cell.angle_alpha   90.00
_cell.angle_beta   90.00
_cell.angle_gamma   90.00
#
_symmetry.space_group_name_H-M   'P 1'
#
loop_
_entity.id
_entity.type
_entity.pdbx_description
1 polymer ?
#
loop_
_entity_poly.entity_id
_entity_poly.type
_entity_poly.pdbx_seq_one_letter_code
_entity_poly.pdbx_strand_id
1 'polypeptide(L)'
;VCRDHQPVALGMRSAGLMLLALHLHAATALLALRLAPPPLHRPVEARLAVARAAGIACMVEEPEALLVGDKWTEAGFESVQGIMGVCKRLNQKRAEAEHLAISLLRDERTMASRVVQAAGGDSKTLLAGFEAY
;
A
#
# COMPACT_ATOMS: atom_id res chain seq x y z
N VAL A 1 50.60 -31.04 -46.85
CA VAL A 1 49.35 -31.54 -46.22
C VAL A 1 49.25 -30.81 -44.88
N CYS A 2 48.62 -29.65 -44.72
CA CYS A 2 47.22 -29.21 -44.90
C CYS A 2 46.62 -28.85 -43.53
N ARG A 3 46.15 -27.59 -43.42
CA ARG A 3 45.09 -27.00 -42.58
C ARG A 3 45.36 -26.53 -41.12
N ASP A 4 45.46 -25.21 -40.99
CA ASP A 4 44.45 -24.28 -40.41
C ASP A 4 43.62 -24.68 -39.18
N HIS A 5 43.70 -23.89 -38.08
CA HIS A 5 42.71 -22.84 -37.71
C HIS A 5 42.84 -22.39 -36.21
N GLN A 6 42.90 -21.07 -35.98
CA GLN A 6 42.50 -20.37 -34.73
C GLN A 6 40.94 -20.40 -34.57
N PRO A 7 40.25 -19.78 -33.56
CA PRO A 7 40.66 -19.07 -32.33
C PRO A 7 39.85 -19.46 -31.04
N VAL A 8 40.39 -19.23 -29.85
CA VAL A 8 39.63 -19.22 -28.57
C VAL A 8 39.47 -17.77 -28.10
N ALA A 9 38.46 -17.04 -28.63
CA ALA A 9 38.21 -15.66 -28.19
C ALA A 9 36.76 -15.16 -28.42
N LEU A 10 35.75 -16.03 -28.39
CA LEU A 10 34.35 -15.64 -28.69
C LEU A 10 33.32 -15.91 -27.58
N GLY A 11 33.73 -16.21 -26.35
CA GLY A 11 32.79 -16.55 -25.26
C GLY A 11 32.40 -15.40 -24.33
N MET A 12 33.26 -14.40 -24.11
CA MET A 12 33.07 -13.42 -23.02
C MET A 12 32.22 -12.19 -23.38
N ARG A 13 31.98 -11.93 -24.68
CA ARG A 13 31.19 -10.75 -25.10
C ARG A 13 29.69 -10.93 -24.95
N SER A 14 29.19 -12.17 -25.04
CA SER A 14 27.75 -12.45 -25.00
C SER A 14 27.15 -12.36 -23.59
N ALA A 15 27.91 -12.75 -22.56
CA ALA A 15 27.45 -12.69 -21.17
C ALA A 15 27.33 -11.25 -20.65
N GLY A 16 28.27 -10.37 -21.03
CA GLY A 16 28.23 -8.95 -20.65
C GLY A 16 27.04 -8.21 -21.26
N LEU A 17 26.70 -8.52 -22.52
CA LEU A 17 25.53 -7.95 -23.21
C LEU A 17 24.20 -8.39 -22.58
N MET A 18 24.09 -9.65 -22.14
CA MET A 18 22.90 -10.12 -21.42
C MET A 18 22.75 -9.45 -20.05
N LEU A 19 23.85 -9.25 -19.31
CA LEU A 19 23.81 -8.56 -18.01
C LEU A 19 23.37 -7.10 -18.18
N LEU A 20 23.92 -6.41 -19.19
CA LEU A 20 23.54 -5.03 -19.51
C LEU A 20 22.07 -4.92 -19.93
N ALA A 21 21.58 -5.85 -20.75
CA ALA A 21 20.17 -5.90 -21.14
C ALA A 21 19.27 -6.12 -19.91
N LEU A 22 19.65 -6.97 -18.97
CA LEU A 22 18.89 -7.21 -17.73
C LEU A 22 18.85 -5.95 -16.84
N HIS A 23 19.98 -5.27 -16.68
CA HIS A 23 20.05 -4.03 -15.89
C HIS A 23 19.26 -2.89 -16.55
N LEU A 24 19.29 -2.80 -17.88
CA LEU A 24 18.50 -1.81 -18.62
C LEU A 24 17.00 -2.08 -18.50
N HIS A 25 16.57 -3.34 -18.56
CA HIS A 25 15.16 -3.71 -18.32
C HIS A 25 14.73 -3.40 -16.89
N ALA A 26 15.58 -3.68 -15.89
CA ALA A 26 15.29 -3.37 -14.49
C ALA A 26 15.18 -1.85 -14.25
N ALA A 27 16.09 -1.06 -14.81
CA ALA A 27 16.05 0.40 -14.72
C ALA A 27 14.80 0.98 -15.41
N THR A 28 14.42 0.42 -16.56
CA THR A 28 13.21 0.82 -17.29
C THR A 28 11.94 0.48 -16.50
N ALA A 29 11.89 -0.68 -15.84
CA ALA A 29 10.77 -1.06 -14.97
C ALA A 29 10.65 -0.17 -13.74
N LEU A 30 11.77 0.21 -13.11
CA LEU A 30 11.80 1.13 -11.97
C LEU A 30 11.38 2.55 -12.36
N LEU A 31 11.79 3.01 -13.55
CA LEU A 31 11.38 4.31 -14.07
C LEU A 31 9.89 4.32 -14.43
N ALA A 32 9.36 3.23 -14.99
CA ALA A 32 7.93 3.07 -15.26
C ALA A 32 7.09 3.05 -13.97
N LEU A 33 7.59 2.44 -12.88
CA LEU A 33 6.93 2.48 -11.56
C LEU A 33 6.95 3.88 -10.92
N ARG A 34 7.99 4.69 -11.19
CA ARG A 34 8.10 6.07 -10.69
C ARG A 34 7.28 7.08 -11.49
N LEU A 35 7.07 6.83 -12.77
CA LEU A 35 6.26 7.66 -13.66
C LEU A 35 4.80 7.22 -13.74
N ALA A 36 4.45 6.08 -13.12
CA ALA A 36 3.07 5.66 -13.00
C ALA A 36 2.30 6.75 -12.22
N PRO A 37 1.22 7.30 -12.79
CA PRO A 37 0.37 8.22 -12.05
C PRO A 37 -0.12 7.53 -10.78
N PRO A 38 -0.31 8.27 -9.66
CA PRO A 38 -0.95 7.69 -8.49
C PRO A 38 -2.24 7.02 -8.93
N PRO A 39 -2.54 5.79 -8.48
CA PRO A 39 -3.65 5.03 -9.02
C PRO A 39 -4.94 5.85 -8.89
N LEU A 40 -5.41 6.38 -10.02
CA LEU A 40 -6.74 6.96 -10.15
C LEU A 40 -7.73 5.94 -9.59
N HIS A 41 -8.57 6.42 -8.68
CA HIS A 41 -9.56 5.68 -7.91
C HIS A 41 -10.12 4.48 -8.69
N ARG A 42 -9.57 3.28 -8.44
CA ARG A 42 -10.12 2.06 -9.04
C ARG A 42 -11.49 1.81 -8.43
N PRO A 43 -12.51 1.45 -9.24
CA PRO A 43 -13.78 0.97 -8.72
C PRO A 43 -13.53 -0.20 -7.75
N VAL A 44 -14.40 -0.33 -6.75
CA VAL A 44 -14.30 -1.35 -5.68
C VAL A 44 -14.16 -2.76 -6.25
N GLU A 45 -14.83 -3.04 -7.36
CA GLU A 45 -14.72 -4.30 -8.12
C GLU A 45 -13.29 -4.59 -8.57
N ALA A 46 -12.56 -3.58 -9.03
CA ALA A 46 -11.18 -3.71 -9.46
C ALA A 46 -10.21 -3.84 -8.26
N ARG A 47 -10.51 -3.24 -7.10
CA ARG A 47 -9.76 -3.44 -5.85
C ARG A 47 -9.94 -4.87 -5.32
N LEU A 48 -11.18 -5.37 -5.30
CA LEU A 48 -11.52 -6.75 -4.94
C LEU A 48 -10.90 -7.78 -5.87
N ALA A 49 -10.89 -7.52 -7.18
CA ALA A 49 -10.25 -8.40 -8.16
C ALA A 49 -8.73 -8.51 -7.92
N VAL A 50 -8.06 -7.39 -7.60
CA VAL A 50 -6.62 -7.39 -7.25
C VAL A 50 -6.37 -8.11 -5.92
N ALA A 51 -7.19 -7.87 -4.90
CA ALA A 51 -7.05 -8.55 -3.61
C ALA A 51 -7.23 -10.07 -3.76
N ARG A 52 -8.22 -10.51 -4.54
CA ARG A 52 -8.45 -11.93 -4.88
C ARG A 52 -7.29 -12.52 -5.68
N ALA A 53 -6.78 -11.80 -6.69
CA ALA A 53 -5.65 -12.24 -7.50
C ALA A 53 -4.34 -12.31 -6.68
N ALA A 54 -4.19 -11.46 -5.67
CA ALA A 54 -3.05 -11.42 -4.77
C ALA A 54 -3.13 -12.43 -3.61
N GLY A 55 -4.21 -13.24 -3.53
CA GLY A 55 -4.42 -14.18 -2.43
C GLY A 55 -4.58 -13.49 -1.06
N ILE A 56 -4.87 -12.19 -1.04
CA ILE A 56 -5.15 -11.45 0.19
C ILE A 56 -6.55 -11.89 0.61
N ALA A 57 -6.64 -12.54 1.77
CA ALA A 57 -7.92 -12.86 2.39
C ALA A 57 -8.71 -11.57 2.62
N CYS A 58 -9.60 -11.24 1.68
CA CYS A 58 -10.64 -10.25 1.91
C CYS A 58 -11.55 -10.87 2.95
N MET A 59 -11.51 -10.37 4.20
CA MET A 59 -12.41 -10.87 5.23
C MET A 59 -13.84 -10.62 4.77
N VAL A 60 -14.57 -11.72 4.53
CA VAL A 60 -16.01 -11.75 4.26
C VAL A 60 -16.71 -11.81 5.61
N GLU A 61 -16.47 -10.82 6.48
CA GLU A 61 -17.37 -10.61 7.62
C GLU A 61 -18.47 -9.65 7.20
N GLU A 62 -19.71 -9.95 7.59
CA GLU A 62 -20.84 -9.03 7.49
C GLU A 62 -20.47 -7.72 8.22
N PRO A 63 -20.68 -6.54 7.63
CA PRO A 63 -20.25 -5.26 8.21
C PRO A 63 -20.84 -5.01 9.61
N GLU A 64 -21.99 -5.61 9.92
CA GLU A 64 -22.63 -5.59 11.23
C GLU A 64 -21.77 -6.27 12.32
N ALA A 65 -20.93 -7.24 11.95
CA ALA A 65 -20.01 -7.90 12.87
C ALA A 65 -18.95 -6.94 13.44
N LEU A 66 -18.62 -5.87 12.71
CA LEU A 66 -17.73 -4.80 13.16
C LEU A 66 -18.40 -3.91 14.23
N LEU A 67 -19.72 -3.95 14.36
CA LEU A 67 -20.47 -3.14 15.33
C LEU A 67 -20.83 -3.90 16.62
N VAL A 68 -20.30 -5.12 16.80
CA VAL A 68 -20.43 -5.89 18.04
C VAL A 68 -19.37 -5.42 19.03
N GLY A 69 -19.76 -4.61 20.00
CA GLY A 69 -18.85 -4.00 20.98
C GLY A 69 -17.92 -5.00 21.67
N ASP A 70 -18.42 -6.19 22.01
CA ASP A 70 -17.67 -7.24 22.71
C ASP A 70 -16.49 -7.82 21.90
N LYS A 71 -16.43 -7.57 20.59
CA LYS A 71 -15.28 -7.96 19.74
C LYS A 71 -14.14 -6.95 19.76
N TRP A 72 -14.33 -5.80 20.38
CA TRP A 72 -13.37 -4.70 20.38
C TRP A 72 -12.91 -4.36 21.79
N THR A 73 -11.74 -3.73 21.87
CA THR A 73 -11.43 -2.92 23.06
C THR A 73 -12.31 -1.68 23.07
N GLU A 74 -12.62 -1.14 24.25
CA GLU A 74 -13.44 0.08 24.39
C GLU A 74 -12.94 1.22 23.50
N ALA A 75 -11.65 1.54 23.57
CA ALA A 75 -11.02 2.57 22.73
C ALA A 75 -11.05 2.24 21.23
N GLY A 76 -10.98 0.97 20.86
CA GLY A 76 -11.12 0.51 19.48
C GLY A 76 -12.55 0.72 18.98
N PHE A 77 -13.55 0.36 19.78
CA PHE A 77 -14.96 0.53 19.44
C PHE A 77 -15.35 2.00 19.32
N GLU A 78 -14.90 2.85 20.25
CA GLU A 78 -15.06 4.31 20.14
C GLU A 78 -14.50 4.85 18.82
N SER A 79 -13.36 4.32 18.38
CA SER A 79 -12.74 4.74 17.12
C SER A 79 -13.57 4.30 15.91
N VAL A 80 -14.18 3.10 15.93
CA VAL A 80 -15.13 2.65 14.89
C VAL A 80 -16.38 3.53 14.86
N GLN A 81 -16.96 3.85 16.03
CA GLN A 81 -18.12 4.74 16.13
C GLN A 81 -17.80 6.16 15.62
N GLY A 82 -16.58 6.65 15.85
CA GLY A 82 -16.11 7.96 15.39
C GLY A 82 -16.06 8.12 13.87
N ILE A 83 -15.98 7.03 13.09
CA ILE A 83 -15.90 7.05 11.62
C ILE A 83 -17.06 7.85 11.02
N MET A 84 -18.28 7.66 11.53
CA MET A 84 -19.45 8.38 11.01
C MET A 84 -19.35 9.90 11.19
N GLY A 85 -18.74 10.35 12.29
CA GLY A 85 -18.49 11.77 12.53
C GLY A 85 -17.46 12.33 11.54
N VAL A 86 -16.43 11.56 11.22
CA VAL A 86 -15.42 11.92 10.21
C VAL A 86 -16.05 12.02 8.82
N CYS A 87 -16.79 11.00 8.38
CA CYS A 87 -17.46 11.01 7.07
C CYS A 87 -18.38 12.23 6.91
N LYS A 88 -19.16 12.56 7.95
CA LYS A 88 -20.02 13.75 7.96
C LYS A 88 -19.20 15.04 7.83
N ARG A 89 -18.11 15.16 8.58
CA ARG A 89 -17.21 16.34 8.54
C ARG A 89 -16.60 16.54 7.16
N LEU A 90 -16.20 15.46 6.50
CA LEU A 90 -15.57 15.47 5.17
C LEU A 90 -16.59 15.44 4.01
N ASN A 91 -17.90 15.48 4.30
CA ASN A 91 -18.97 15.36 3.30
C ASN A 91 -18.86 14.10 2.41
N GLN A 92 -18.36 13.00 2.98
CA GLN A 92 -18.20 11.71 2.32
C GLN A 92 -19.37 10.80 2.64
N LYS A 93 -19.95 10.17 1.61
CA LYS A 93 -21.12 9.27 1.76
C LYS A 93 -20.73 7.84 2.16
N ARG A 94 -19.45 7.50 2.06
CA ARG A 94 -18.93 6.15 2.28
C ARG A 94 -17.73 6.21 3.21
N ALA A 95 -17.69 5.31 4.19
CA ALA A 95 -16.51 5.08 4.99
C ALA A 95 -15.45 4.30 4.19
N GLU A 96 -14.23 4.82 4.21
CA GLU A 96 -13.01 4.20 3.69
C GLU A 96 -11.95 4.16 4.81
N ALA A 97 -10.82 3.49 4.57
CA ALA A 97 -9.81 3.20 5.60
C ALA A 97 -9.21 4.47 6.24
N GLU A 98 -9.07 5.56 5.46
CA GLU A 98 -8.60 6.86 5.92
C GLU A 98 -9.49 7.47 6.99
N HIS A 99 -10.80 7.22 6.96
CA HIS A 99 -11.74 7.73 7.96
C HIS A 99 -11.54 7.05 9.31
N LEU A 100 -11.23 5.74 9.29
CA LEU A 100 -10.84 5.00 10.49
C LEU A 100 -9.47 5.50 11.00
N ALA A 101 -8.51 5.74 10.11
CA ALA A 101 -7.21 6.29 10.48
C ALA A 101 -7.34 7.65 11.18
N ILE A 102 -8.16 8.56 10.65
CA ILE A 102 -8.46 9.86 11.26
C ILE A 102 -9.07 9.68 12.66
N SER A 103 -10.01 8.74 12.82
CA SER A 103 -10.64 8.47 14.11
C SER A 103 -9.68 7.89 15.15
N LEU A 104 -8.76 7.01 14.71
CA LEU A 104 -7.71 6.42 15.56
C LEU A 104 -6.65 7.44 15.99
N LEU A 105 -6.29 8.38 15.10
CA LEU A 105 -5.25 9.39 15.31
C LEU A 105 -5.78 10.73 15.84
N ARG A 106 -7.07 10.79 16.22
CA ARG A 106 -7.78 12.03 16.64
C ARG A 106 -7.09 12.86 17.71
N ASP A 107 -6.26 12.23 18.54
CA ASP A 107 -5.47 12.89 19.57
C ASP A 107 -4.12 12.19 19.76
N GLU A 108 -3.14 12.90 20.35
CA GLU A 108 -1.79 12.36 20.56
C GLU A 108 -1.70 11.32 21.68
N ARG A 109 -2.75 11.16 22.48
CA ARG A 109 -2.79 10.27 23.63
C ARG A 109 -3.31 8.89 23.27
N THR A 110 -3.96 8.71 22.11
CA THR A 110 -4.47 7.41 21.67
C THR A 110 -3.33 6.40 21.50
N MET A 111 -3.66 5.12 21.62
CA MET A 111 -2.69 4.05 21.39
C MET A 111 -2.11 4.10 19.98
N ALA A 112 -2.95 4.40 18.97
CA ALA A 112 -2.50 4.50 17.58
C ALA A 112 -1.44 5.59 17.40
N SER A 113 -1.67 6.78 18.00
CA SER A 113 -0.71 7.89 17.95
C SER A 113 0.62 7.54 18.64
N ARG A 114 0.56 6.85 19.78
CA ARG A 114 1.77 6.35 20.47
C ARG A 114 2.52 5.30 19.67
N VAL A 115 1.82 4.40 18.97
CA VAL A 115 2.44 3.40 18.10
C VAL A 115 3.16 4.06 16.93
N VAL A 116 2.55 5.07 16.29
CA VAL A 116 3.19 5.85 15.23
C VAL A 116 4.45 6.53 15.74
N GLN A 117 4.39 7.17 16.92
CA GLN A 117 5.54 7.82 17.54
C GLN A 117 6.65 6.81 17.92
N ALA A 118 6.29 5.65 18.47
CA ALA A 118 7.23 4.59 18.80
C ALA A 118 7.92 4.00 17.56
N ALA A 119 7.25 4.00 16.41
CA ALA A 119 7.82 3.64 15.12
C ALA A 119 8.71 4.74 14.50
N GLY A 120 8.88 5.88 15.17
CA GLY A 120 9.68 7.01 14.69
C GLY A 120 8.93 7.97 13.77
N GLY A 121 7.61 7.84 13.66
CA GLY A 121 6.75 8.75 12.87
C GLY A 121 6.21 9.93 13.68
N ASP A 122 5.66 10.92 12.98
CA ASP A 122 4.86 11.97 13.60
C ASP A 122 3.38 11.73 13.34
N SER A 123 2.65 11.43 14.43
CA SER A 123 1.21 11.17 14.38
C SER A 123 0.39 12.36 13.90
N LYS A 124 0.82 13.60 14.20
CA LYS A 124 0.11 14.81 13.77
C LYS A 124 0.23 15.00 12.26
N THR A 125 1.45 14.89 11.74
CA THR A 125 1.69 14.95 10.30
C THR A 125 0.95 13.82 9.57
N LEU A 126 0.94 12.61 10.12
CA LEU A 126 0.22 11.49 9.53
C LEU A 126 -1.31 11.73 9.49
N LEU A 127 -1.89 12.23 10.59
CA LEU A 127 -3.29 12.62 10.65
C LEU A 127 -3.61 13.68 9.57
N ALA A 128 -2.81 14.75 9.50
CA ALA A 128 -2.99 15.80 8.49
C ALA A 128 -2.92 15.24 7.06
N GLY A 129 -2.07 14.24 6.81
CA GLY A 129 -1.99 13.55 5.53
C GLY A 129 -3.29 12.81 5.16
N PHE A 130 -3.98 12.20 6.12
CA PHE A 130 -5.28 11.58 5.88
C PHE A 130 -6.41 12.59 5.73
N GLU A 131 -6.36 13.73 6.43
CA GLU A 131 -7.38 14.78 6.33
C GLU A 131 -7.28 15.63 5.05
N ALA A 132 -6.12 15.63 4.39
CA ALA A 132 -5.92 16.34 3.12
C ALA A 132 -6.43 15.58 1.89
N TYR A 133 -6.91 14.35 2.07
CA TYR A 133 -7.44 13.46 1.02
C TYR A 133 -8.94 13.70 0.82
#